data_AF-A0A4R2ITJ0-F1
#
_entry.id   AF-A0A4R2ITJ0-F1
#
_cell.length_a   1.000
_cell.length_b   1.000
_cell.length_c   1.000
_cell.angle_alpha   90.00
_cell.angle_beta   90.00
_cell.angle_gamma   90.00
#
_symmetry.space_group_name_H-M   'P 1'
#
loop_
_entity.id
_entity.type
_entity.pdbx_description
1 polymer ?
#
loop_
_entity_poly.entity_id
_entity_poly.type
_entity_poly.pdbx_seq_one_letter_code
_entity_poly.pdbx_strand_id
1 'polypeptide(L)'
;MSHLKLSFHGDDPRHPVGGGFKIAIDDEGYRRAIAEGELLSTRSGIWPIWFPGQEVAEDAVLVTRMRWTWDACTRLGPALSPGELRRDATGMYAPVPPKPGDAVDVDLIVSAGRPYWPQETKARRDNACLGPLKNEADQWLTGTVVKRTASHRPPPDNAIGPRPTSSTDEVRAVGAAVDSEGFLWMVEQRMSRSALEAASALE
;
A
#
# COMPACT_ATOMS: atom_id res chain seq x y z
N MET A 1 1.37 11.69 3.63
CA MET A 1 0.32 10.75 3.19
C MET A 1 -1.00 10.98 3.94
N SER A 2 -1.38 12.23 4.21
CA SER A 2 -2.64 12.57 4.89
C SER A 2 -3.86 12.51 3.99
N HIS A 3 -3.67 12.55 2.66
CA HIS A 3 -4.77 12.73 1.70
C HIS A 3 -5.18 11.46 0.97
N LEU A 4 -4.41 10.36 1.07
CA LEU A 4 -4.74 9.09 0.43
C LEU A 4 -5.48 8.20 1.43
N LYS A 5 -6.64 7.68 1.04
CA LYS A 5 -7.46 6.81 1.89
C LYS A 5 -7.70 5.48 1.19
N LEU A 6 -7.17 4.41 1.78
CA LEU A 6 -7.51 3.04 1.43
C LEU A 6 -8.66 2.57 2.33
N SER A 7 -9.75 2.10 1.73
CA SER A 7 -10.93 1.64 2.45
C SER A 7 -11.25 0.20 2.11
N PHE A 8 -11.51 -0.60 3.14
CA PHE A 8 -11.94 -1.99 3.03
C PHE A 8 -13.37 -2.11 3.54
N HIS A 9 -14.33 -2.15 2.62
CA HIS A 9 -15.73 -2.34 2.96
C HIS A 9 -16.13 -3.77 2.61
N GLY A 10 -16.67 -4.51 3.58
CA GLY A 10 -17.43 -5.71 3.28
C GLY A 10 -18.73 -5.40 2.59
N ASP A 11 -19.43 -6.44 2.16
CA ASP A 11 -20.83 -6.34 1.73
C ASP A 11 -21.68 -5.88 2.92
N ASP A 12 -21.82 -4.56 3.06
CA ASP A 12 -22.66 -3.91 4.05
C ASP A 12 -24.02 -3.62 3.41
N PRO A 13 -25.12 -4.20 3.91
CA PRO A 13 -26.46 -3.94 3.37
C PRO A 13 -26.90 -2.47 3.50
N ARG A 14 -26.20 -1.65 4.30
CA ARG A 14 -26.40 -0.18 4.39
C ARG A 14 -25.79 0.57 3.19
N HIS A 15 -24.97 -0.09 2.37
CA HIS A 15 -24.33 0.47 1.18
C HIS A 15 -24.82 -0.24 -0.09
N PRO A 16 -25.87 0.28 -0.76
CA PRO A 16 -26.60 -0.42 -1.83
C PRO A 16 -25.81 -0.63 -3.13
N VAL A 17 -24.60 -0.07 -3.24
CA VAL A 17 -23.67 -0.29 -4.37
C VAL A 17 -22.81 -1.56 -4.20
N GLY A 18 -23.04 -2.34 -3.14
CA GLY A 18 -22.22 -3.50 -2.80
C GLY A 18 -20.98 -3.10 -2.01
N GLY A 19 -20.45 -4.04 -1.23
CA GLY A 19 -19.15 -3.90 -0.59
C GLY A 19 -18.03 -3.72 -1.62
N GLY A 20 -16.82 -3.45 -1.15
CA GLY A 20 -15.67 -3.40 -2.03
C GLY A 20 -14.47 -2.67 -1.46
N PHE A 21 -13.38 -2.76 -2.20
CA PHE A 21 -12.12 -2.11 -1.85
C PHE A 21 -11.93 -0.88 -2.74
N LYS A 22 -11.50 0.22 -2.14
CA LYS A 22 -11.21 1.43 -2.89
C LYS A 22 -10.04 2.20 -2.34
N ILE A 23 -9.36 2.88 -3.25
CA ILE A 23 -8.42 3.95 -2.95
C ILE A 23 -9.04 5.28 -3.37
N ALA A 24 -9.08 6.22 -2.43
CA ALA A 24 -9.70 7.52 -2.58
C ALA A 24 -8.75 8.62 -2.10
N ILE A 25 -9.06 9.86 -2.47
CA ILE A 25 -8.33 11.04 -2.03
C ILE A 25 -9.29 11.98 -1.30
N ASP A 26 -8.80 12.60 -0.23
CA ASP A 26 -9.46 13.76 0.39
C ASP A 26 -9.21 15.00 -0.50
N ASP A 27 -10.16 15.29 -1.38
CA ASP A 27 -10.01 16.25 -2.48
C ASP A 27 -9.65 17.67 -2.02
N GLU A 28 -10.23 18.15 -0.91
CA GLU A 28 -9.99 19.51 -0.43
C GLU A 28 -8.56 19.66 0.12
N GLY A 29 -8.17 18.77 1.04
CA GLY A 29 -6.82 18.78 1.59
C GLY A 29 -5.75 18.50 0.53
N TYR A 30 -6.05 17.61 -0.41
CA TYR A 30 -5.15 17.27 -1.51
C TYR A 30 -4.86 18.48 -2.40
N ARG A 31 -5.90 19.18 -2.89
CA ARG A 31 -5.71 20.34 -3.78
C ARG A 31 -4.94 21.46 -3.10
N ARG A 32 -5.19 21.70 -1.81
CA ARG A 32 -4.42 22.67 -1.02
C ARG A 32 -2.94 22.28 -0.94
N ALA A 33 -2.64 21.03 -0.59
CA ALA A 33 -1.26 20.55 -0.49
C ALA A 33 -0.49 20.61 -1.82
N ILE A 34 -1.15 20.36 -2.95
CA ILE A 34 -0.57 20.57 -4.29
C ILE A 34 -0.29 22.06 -4.51
N ALA A 35 -1.26 22.93 -4.27
CA ALA A 35 -1.14 24.37 -4.51
C ALA A 35 -0.04 25.04 -3.64
N GLU A 36 0.17 24.54 -2.42
CA GLU A 36 1.20 25.00 -1.48
C GLU A 36 2.58 24.36 -1.75
N GLY A 37 2.68 23.43 -2.70
CA GLY A 37 3.92 22.73 -3.03
C GLY A 37 4.36 21.70 -1.99
N GLU A 38 3.47 21.33 -1.06
CA GLU A 38 3.72 20.33 -0.02
C GLU A 38 3.64 18.90 -0.54
N LEU A 39 2.94 18.70 -1.67
CA LEU A 39 2.74 17.41 -2.31
C LEU A 39 3.10 17.48 -3.80
N LEU A 40 3.82 16.46 -4.26
CA LEU A 40 3.98 16.16 -5.69
C LEU A 40 3.18 14.89 -5.98
N SER A 41 2.31 14.92 -6.99
CA SER A 41 1.43 13.80 -7.29
C SER A 41 1.02 13.84 -8.76
N THR A 42 0.96 12.66 -9.35
CA THR A 42 0.29 12.43 -10.62
C THR A 42 -0.75 11.33 -10.42
N ARG A 43 -1.88 11.46 -11.10
CA ARG A 43 -3.02 10.55 -11.03
C ARG A 43 -3.51 10.27 -12.43
N SER A 44 -4.05 9.07 -12.60
CA SER A 44 -4.71 8.67 -13.83
C SER A 44 -6.02 7.95 -13.49
N GLY A 45 -6.92 7.87 -14.48
CA GLY A 45 -8.22 7.23 -14.33
C GLY A 45 -9.25 8.06 -13.57
N ILE A 46 -10.38 7.42 -13.28
CA ILE A 46 -11.52 8.02 -12.57
C ILE A 46 -11.40 7.68 -11.09
N TRP A 47 -11.46 8.70 -10.22
CA TRP A 47 -11.37 8.54 -8.78
C TRP A 47 -12.74 8.67 -8.10
N PRO A 48 -13.02 7.92 -7.00
CA PRO A 48 -12.14 6.92 -6.39
C PRO A 48 -12.00 5.65 -7.25
N ILE A 49 -10.84 4.98 -7.14
CA ILE A 49 -10.58 3.74 -7.87
C ILE A 49 -11.10 2.58 -7.03
N TRP A 50 -12.11 1.88 -7.55
CA TRP A 50 -12.66 0.66 -6.98
C TRP A 50 -11.98 -0.57 -7.59
N PHE A 51 -11.77 -1.61 -6.79
CA PHE A 51 -11.16 -2.86 -7.24
C PHE A 51 -11.68 -4.07 -6.44
N PRO A 52 -11.70 -5.25 -7.06
CA PRO A 52 -12.35 -6.44 -6.48
C PRO A 52 -11.50 -7.19 -5.45
N GLY A 53 -10.17 -6.99 -5.47
CA GLY A 53 -9.23 -7.87 -4.77
C GLY A 53 -9.01 -9.20 -5.51
N GLN A 54 -8.13 -10.03 -4.97
CA GLN A 54 -7.81 -11.37 -5.49
C GLN A 54 -8.19 -12.44 -4.48
N GLU A 55 -9.05 -13.38 -4.85
CA GLU A 55 -9.35 -14.54 -4.00
C GLU A 55 -8.09 -15.43 -3.85
N VAL A 56 -7.70 -15.71 -2.62
CA VAL A 56 -6.50 -16.51 -2.29
C VAL A 56 -6.82 -17.80 -1.53
N ALA A 57 -8.03 -17.90 -0.99
CA ALA A 57 -8.65 -19.10 -0.45
C ALA A 57 -10.17 -18.87 -0.32
N GLU A 58 -10.92 -19.91 0.00
CA GLU A 58 -12.34 -19.82 0.35
C GLU A 58 -12.53 -18.74 1.43
N ASP A 59 -13.42 -17.79 1.14
CA ASP A 59 -13.75 -16.64 1.98
C ASP A 59 -12.55 -15.73 2.34
N ALA A 60 -11.46 -15.72 1.56
CA ALA A 60 -10.29 -14.89 1.82
C ALA A 60 -9.77 -14.17 0.56
N VAL A 61 -9.70 -12.84 0.64
CA VAL A 61 -9.35 -11.97 -0.48
C VAL A 61 -8.12 -11.12 -0.15
N LEU A 62 -7.05 -11.24 -0.96
CA LEU A 62 -5.93 -10.31 -0.96
C LEU A 62 -6.41 -8.96 -1.52
N VAL A 63 -6.32 -7.92 -0.69
CA VAL A 63 -6.84 -6.59 -1.03
C VAL A 63 -5.72 -5.67 -1.47
N THR A 64 -4.63 -5.64 -0.72
CA THR A 64 -3.49 -4.79 -1.06
C THR A 64 -2.19 -5.49 -0.73
N ARG A 65 -1.16 -5.21 -1.55
CA ARG A 65 0.22 -5.53 -1.27
C ARG A 65 1.00 -4.23 -1.16
N MET A 66 1.46 -3.93 0.05
CA MET A 66 2.40 -2.85 0.30
C MET A 66 3.82 -3.39 0.12
N ARG A 67 4.70 -2.64 -0.53
CA ARG A 67 6.08 -3.05 -0.82
C ARG A 67 7.08 -1.97 -0.44
N TRP A 68 8.12 -2.40 0.25
CA TRP A 68 9.32 -1.63 0.53
C TRP A 68 10.54 -2.30 -0.11
N THR A 69 11.16 -1.61 -1.07
CA THR A 69 12.36 -2.12 -1.75
C THR A 69 13.62 -1.88 -0.91
N TRP A 70 14.65 -2.72 -1.09
CA TRP A 70 15.95 -2.56 -0.41
C TRP A 70 16.49 -1.12 -0.54
N ASP A 71 16.48 -0.55 -1.75
CA ASP A 71 16.99 0.80 -1.98
C ASP A 71 16.15 1.86 -1.26
N ALA A 72 14.82 1.70 -1.18
CA ALA A 72 13.96 2.62 -0.46
C ALA A 72 14.19 2.59 1.06
N CYS A 73 14.52 1.43 1.62
CA CYS A 73 14.82 1.31 3.04
C CYS A 73 16.24 1.77 3.41
N THR A 74 17.21 1.69 2.48
CA THR A 74 18.64 1.86 2.80
C THR A 74 19.29 3.11 2.25
N ARG A 75 18.77 3.66 1.13
CA ARG A 75 19.38 4.84 0.48
C ARG A 75 18.63 6.14 0.73
N LEU A 76 17.36 6.05 1.07
CA LEU A 76 16.54 7.22 1.38
C LEU A 76 16.60 7.50 2.87
N GLY A 77 16.60 8.79 3.23
CA GLY A 77 16.39 9.21 4.62
C GLY A 77 15.08 8.67 5.20
N PRO A 78 14.91 8.69 6.53
CA PRO A 78 13.71 8.17 7.17
C PRO A 78 12.46 8.83 6.59
N ALA A 79 11.36 8.06 6.52
CA ALA A 79 10.07 8.62 6.20
C ALA A 79 9.68 9.69 7.24
N LEU A 80 8.74 10.56 6.88
CA LEU A 80 8.15 11.50 7.82
C LEU A 80 7.57 10.74 9.02
N SER A 81 7.70 11.33 10.22
CA SER A 81 7.12 10.75 11.43
C SER A 81 5.62 10.46 11.21
N PRO A 82 5.09 9.30 11.66
CA PRO A 82 3.67 8.98 11.53
C PRO A 82 2.75 9.88 12.38
N GLY A 83 3.30 10.87 13.08
CA GLY A 83 2.59 11.71 14.04
C GLY A 83 2.40 11.00 15.38
N GLU A 84 1.49 11.53 16.20
CA GLU A 84 1.12 10.88 17.45
C GLU A 84 0.27 9.64 17.17
N LEU A 85 0.79 8.47 17.55
CA LEU A 85 0.01 7.23 17.53
C LEU A 85 -1.01 7.26 18.68
N ARG A 86 -2.19 6.67 18.45
CA ARG A 86 -3.16 6.46 19.53
C ARG A 86 -2.51 5.61 20.63
N ARG A 87 -2.90 5.85 21.89
CA ARG A 87 -2.28 5.21 23.07
C ARG A 87 -2.34 3.67 23.03
N ASP A 88 -3.32 3.12 22.34
CA ASP A 88 -3.59 1.70 22.13
C ASP A 88 -3.16 1.19 20.74
N ALA A 89 -2.43 2.00 19.97
CA ALA A 89 -1.92 1.60 18.67
C ALA A 89 -0.92 0.45 18.84
N THR A 90 -1.24 -0.69 18.25
CA THR A 90 -0.31 -1.81 18.12
C THR A 90 0.43 -1.67 16.80
N GLY A 91 1.75 -1.56 16.88
CA GLY A 91 2.63 -1.54 15.72
C GLY A 91 3.38 -2.86 15.57
N MET A 92 3.91 -3.11 14.38
CA MET A 92 4.84 -4.19 14.11
C MET A 92 6.03 -3.64 13.35
N TYR A 93 7.20 -4.22 13.62
CA TYR A 93 8.41 -3.93 12.88
C TYR A 93 8.56 -4.94 11.73
N ALA A 94 8.47 -4.45 10.49
CA ALA A 94 8.91 -5.21 9.33
C ALA A 94 10.43 -4.97 9.14
N PRO A 95 11.25 -6.03 9.05
CA PRO A 95 12.69 -5.85 8.89
C PRO A 95 13.02 -5.19 7.55
N VAL A 96 14.11 -4.44 7.50
CA VAL A 96 14.67 -3.95 6.24
C VAL A 96 14.98 -5.15 5.33
N PRO A 97 14.66 -5.09 4.02
CA PRO A 97 15.05 -6.14 3.08
C PRO A 97 16.57 -6.41 3.19
N PRO A 98 17.03 -7.67 3.23
CA PRO A 98 18.39 -7.94 3.66
C PRO A 98 19.46 -7.70 2.58
N LYS A 99 19.10 -7.74 1.29
CA LYS A 99 20.05 -7.66 0.17
C LYS A 99 19.55 -6.75 -0.96
N PRO A 100 20.44 -6.12 -1.74
CA PRO A 100 20.06 -5.47 -2.99
C PRO A 100 19.23 -6.40 -3.88
N GLY A 101 18.12 -5.89 -4.42
CA GLY A 101 17.16 -6.67 -5.20
C GLY A 101 16.09 -7.40 -4.39
N ASP A 102 16.19 -7.45 -3.06
CA ASP A 102 15.10 -7.91 -2.20
C ASP A 102 14.10 -6.77 -1.92
N ALA A 103 12.89 -7.18 -1.57
CA ALA A 103 11.82 -6.34 -1.07
C ALA A 103 11.15 -7.02 0.13
N VAL A 104 10.51 -6.21 0.96
CA VAL A 104 9.60 -6.67 2.00
C VAL A 104 8.22 -6.21 1.63
N ASP A 105 7.31 -7.17 1.58
CA ASP A 105 5.93 -6.94 1.26
C ASP A 105 5.06 -7.20 2.47
N VAL A 106 3.97 -6.46 2.57
CA VAL A 106 2.87 -6.74 3.49
C VAL A 106 1.63 -6.99 2.66
N ASP A 107 1.17 -8.23 2.69
CA ASP A 107 -0.06 -8.67 2.03
C ASP A 107 -1.21 -8.49 3.03
N LEU A 108 -2.17 -7.63 2.74
CA LEU A 108 -3.37 -7.43 3.58
C LEU A 108 -4.54 -8.20 3.00
N ILE A 109 -5.16 -9.03 3.84
CA ILE A 109 -6.22 -9.96 3.44
C ILE A 109 -7.46 -9.68 4.27
N VAL A 110 -8.61 -9.64 3.60
CA VAL A 110 -9.93 -9.60 4.22
C VAL A 110 -10.56 -10.97 4.09
N SER A 111 -11.06 -11.54 5.19
CA SER A 111 -11.73 -12.83 5.19
C SER A 111 -13.03 -12.85 5.99
N ALA A 112 -13.97 -13.71 5.58
CA ALA A 112 -15.24 -13.92 6.29
C ALA A 112 -15.17 -15.11 7.26
N GLY A 113 -15.91 -15.04 8.37
CA GLY A 113 -16.06 -16.12 9.36
C GLY A 113 -14.85 -16.33 10.28
N ARG A 114 -13.63 -16.42 9.72
CA ARG A 114 -12.38 -16.61 10.48
C ARG A 114 -11.21 -15.80 9.91
N PRO A 115 -10.22 -15.43 10.72
CA PRO A 115 -9.00 -14.80 10.21
C PRO A 115 -8.19 -15.78 9.35
N TYR A 116 -7.55 -15.26 8.31
CA TYR A 116 -6.74 -16.05 7.38
C TYR A 116 -5.33 -15.50 7.24
N TRP A 117 -4.30 -16.33 7.42
CA TRP A 117 -2.92 -16.01 7.05
C TRP A 117 -2.39 -17.08 6.07
N PRO A 118 -1.87 -16.69 4.89
CA PRO A 118 -1.18 -17.62 4.00
C PRO A 118 -0.03 -18.32 4.74
N GLN A 119 0.01 -19.65 4.67
CA GLN A 119 1.03 -20.47 5.34
C GLN A 119 1.15 -20.14 6.86
N GLU A 120 0.02 -19.98 7.55
CA GLU A 120 -0.07 -19.48 8.94
C GLU A 120 0.97 -20.07 9.90
N THR A 121 1.16 -21.40 9.92
CA THR A 121 2.15 -22.05 10.80
C THR A 121 3.55 -21.50 10.60
N LYS A 122 3.95 -21.28 9.35
CA LYS A 122 5.25 -20.67 9.02
C LYS A 122 5.26 -19.19 9.37
N ALA A 123 4.21 -18.45 9.01
CA ALA A 123 4.12 -17.01 9.28
C ALA A 123 4.21 -16.71 10.79
N ARG A 124 3.55 -17.51 11.63
CA ARG A 124 3.63 -17.39 13.10
C ARG A 124 5.02 -17.68 13.63
N ARG A 125 5.65 -18.77 13.18
CA ARG A 125 7.03 -19.12 13.57
C ARG A 125 8.01 -18.00 13.22
N ASP A 126 7.80 -17.37 12.07
CA ASP A 126 8.68 -16.31 11.56
C ASP A 126 8.26 -14.90 12.09
N ASN A 127 7.30 -14.83 13.03
CA ASN A 127 6.73 -13.59 13.59
C ASN A 127 6.24 -12.58 12.52
N ALA A 128 5.57 -13.10 11.50
CA ALA A 128 5.18 -12.36 10.29
C ALA A 128 3.67 -12.09 10.20
N CYS A 129 2.87 -12.49 11.18
CA CYS A 129 1.42 -12.27 11.20
C CYS A 129 1.05 -10.88 11.76
N LEU A 130 0.24 -10.13 11.02
CA LEU A 130 -0.44 -8.91 11.44
C LEU A 130 -1.91 -9.18 11.76
N GLY A 131 -2.44 -8.45 12.75
CA GLY A 131 -3.81 -8.60 13.22
C GLY A 131 -3.99 -9.83 14.14
N PRO A 132 -5.20 -10.40 14.20
CA PRO A 132 -6.37 -10.09 13.38
C PRO A 132 -7.14 -8.87 13.90
N LEU A 133 -7.74 -8.11 12.99
CA LEU A 133 -8.69 -7.04 13.33
C LEU A 133 -10.07 -7.44 12.82
N LYS A 134 -11.10 -7.31 13.66
CA LYS A 134 -12.48 -7.67 13.29
C LYS A 134 -13.32 -6.41 13.08
N ASN A 135 -14.12 -6.36 12.03
CA ASN A 135 -15.09 -5.28 11.82
C ASN A 135 -16.50 -5.67 12.30
N GLU A 136 -17.44 -4.72 12.24
CA GLU A 136 -18.84 -4.93 12.65
C GLU A 136 -19.62 -5.87 11.71
N ALA A 137 -19.11 -6.11 10.51
CA ALA A 137 -19.68 -7.02 9.52
C ALA A 137 -19.16 -8.46 9.65
N ASP A 138 -18.57 -8.80 10.80
CA ASP A 138 -18.00 -10.13 11.10
C ASP A 138 -16.84 -10.55 10.18
N GLN A 139 -16.20 -9.59 9.50
CA GLN A 139 -15.03 -9.83 8.67
C GLN A 139 -13.74 -9.56 9.43
N TRP A 140 -12.68 -10.22 8.98
CA TRP A 140 -11.36 -10.17 9.57
C TRP A 140 -10.36 -9.55 8.60
N LEU A 141 -9.59 -8.56 9.07
CA LEU A 141 -8.41 -8.05 8.41
C LEU A 141 -7.18 -8.65 9.06
N THR A 142 -6.38 -9.33 8.24
CA THR A 142 -5.07 -9.87 8.60
C THR A 142 -4.01 -9.29 7.67
N GLY A 143 -2.75 -9.45 8.06
CA GLY A 143 -1.66 -9.25 7.11
C GLY A 143 -0.52 -10.23 7.32
N THR A 144 0.30 -10.41 6.27
CA THR A 144 1.49 -11.25 6.34
C THR A 144 2.69 -10.49 5.80
N VAL A 145 3.76 -10.42 6.58
CA VAL A 145 5.07 -9.90 6.15
C VAL A 145 5.79 -10.96 5.35
N VAL A 146 6.21 -10.63 4.14
CA VAL A 146 6.91 -11.57 3.26
C VAL A 146 8.13 -10.91 2.65
N LYS A 147 9.30 -11.51 2.87
CA LYS A 147 10.49 -11.18 2.08
C LYS A 147 10.36 -11.77 0.69
N ARG A 148 10.52 -10.96 -0.35
CA ARG A 148 10.51 -11.40 -1.76
C ARG A 148 11.72 -10.89 -2.51
N THR A 149 12.18 -11.63 -3.50
CA THR A 149 13.10 -11.11 -4.51
C THR A 149 12.28 -10.30 -5.50
N ALA A 150 12.59 -9.01 -5.65
CA ALA A 150 11.74 -8.06 -6.36
C ALA A 150 11.51 -8.45 -7.83
N SER A 151 12.53 -9.02 -8.48
CA SER A 151 12.45 -9.46 -9.88
C SER A 151 11.55 -10.68 -10.11
N HIS A 152 11.31 -11.51 -9.09
CA HIS A 152 10.45 -12.70 -9.22
C HIS A 152 8.96 -12.38 -9.09
N ARG A 153 8.63 -11.24 -8.48
CA ARG A 153 7.26 -10.77 -8.28
C ARG A 153 7.23 -9.26 -8.48
N PRO A 154 7.45 -8.76 -9.70
CA PRO A 154 7.44 -7.32 -9.96
C PRO A 154 6.02 -6.76 -9.71
N PRO A 155 5.90 -5.51 -9.24
CA PRO A 155 4.61 -4.81 -9.28
C PRO A 155 4.27 -4.47 -10.75
N PRO A 156 3.02 -4.09 -11.06
CA PRO A 156 2.65 -3.64 -12.40
C PRO A 156 3.39 -2.33 -12.76
N ASP A 157 3.64 -2.11 -14.05
CA ASP A 157 4.47 -0.99 -14.54
C ASP A 157 3.93 0.38 -14.10
N ASN A 158 2.61 0.53 -14.01
CA ASN A 158 1.95 1.75 -13.56
C ASN A 158 2.02 1.98 -12.03
N ALA A 159 2.49 1.01 -11.25
CA ALA A 159 2.87 1.22 -9.84
C ALA A 159 4.35 1.63 -9.67
N ILE A 160 5.13 1.67 -10.75
CA ILE A 160 6.54 2.09 -10.74
C ILE A 160 6.64 3.54 -11.19
N GLY A 161 7.30 4.36 -10.36
CA GLY A 161 7.52 5.76 -10.66
C GLY A 161 8.73 6.03 -11.55
N PRO A 162 8.90 7.28 -12.02
CA PRO A 162 10.07 7.67 -12.78
C PRO A 162 11.35 7.49 -11.94
N ARG A 163 12.41 6.95 -12.52
CA ARG A 163 13.66 6.69 -11.80
C ARG A 163 14.51 7.97 -11.72
N PRO A 164 15.12 8.28 -10.57
CA PRO A 164 16.00 9.43 -10.43
C PRO A 164 17.29 9.26 -11.24
N THR A 165 17.82 10.35 -11.78
CA THR A 165 19.07 10.35 -12.56
C THR A 165 20.30 10.70 -11.71
N SER A 166 20.11 11.26 -10.53
CA SER A 166 21.18 11.62 -9.57
C SER A 166 20.66 11.59 -8.13
N SER A 167 21.57 11.60 -7.15
CA SER A 167 21.22 11.62 -5.72
C SER A 167 20.42 12.86 -5.29
N THR A 168 20.63 13.99 -5.95
CA THR A 168 19.90 15.25 -5.68
C THR A 168 18.48 15.24 -6.24
N ASP A 169 18.19 14.34 -7.19
CA ASP A 169 16.87 14.16 -7.80
C ASP A 169 16.06 13.06 -7.10
N GLU A 170 16.59 12.42 -6.06
CA GLU A 170 15.91 11.33 -5.37
C GLU A 170 14.89 11.86 -4.35
N VAL A 171 13.67 11.32 -4.42
CA VAL A 171 12.66 11.51 -3.39
C VAL A 171 12.04 10.17 -2.99
N ARG A 172 11.65 10.07 -1.71
CA ARG A 172 10.83 8.98 -1.18
C ARG A 172 9.39 9.21 -1.65
N ALA A 173 8.85 8.29 -2.44
CA ALA A 173 7.49 8.41 -2.96
C ALA A 173 6.80 7.04 -3.03
N VAL A 174 5.48 7.06 -3.20
CA VAL A 174 4.65 5.86 -3.32
C VAL A 174 4.03 5.83 -4.70
N GLY A 175 4.24 4.73 -5.42
CA GLY A 175 3.49 4.40 -6.63
C GLY A 175 2.38 3.42 -6.27
N ALA A 176 1.19 3.59 -6.86
CA ALA A 176 0.06 2.73 -6.57
C ALA A 176 -0.73 2.41 -7.84
N ALA A 177 -1.09 1.14 -8.00
CA ALA A 177 -1.92 0.69 -9.11
C ALA A 177 -2.63 -0.61 -8.78
N VAL A 178 -3.80 -0.81 -9.37
CA VAL A 178 -4.53 -2.09 -9.33
C VAL A 178 -3.90 -3.02 -10.37
N ASP A 179 -3.52 -4.22 -9.93
CA ASP A 179 -2.98 -5.27 -10.80
C ASP A 179 -4.08 -5.89 -11.67
N SER A 180 -3.66 -6.55 -12.75
CA SER A 180 -4.45 -7.49 -13.54
C SER A 180 -5.11 -8.60 -12.73
N GLU A 181 -4.53 -9.00 -11.58
CA GLU A 181 -5.12 -9.95 -10.64
C GLU A 181 -6.21 -9.32 -9.74
N GLY A 182 -6.41 -8.00 -9.78
CA GLY A 182 -7.54 -7.32 -9.14
C GLY A 182 -7.27 -6.70 -7.76
N PHE A 183 -6.08 -6.85 -7.19
CA PHE A 183 -5.70 -6.23 -5.91
C PHE A 183 -4.82 -4.99 -6.11
N LEU A 184 -4.71 -4.15 -5.08
CA LEU A 184 -3.92 -2.91 -5.11
C LEU A 184 -2.44 -3.17 -4.77
N TRP A 185 -1.53 -2.72 -5.61
CA TRP A 185 -0.13 -2.52 -5.23
C TRP A 185 0.08 -1.12 -4.66
N MET A 186 0.85 -1.02 -3.58
CA MET A 186 1.40 0.23 -3.07
C MET A 186 2.90 0.04 -2.86
N VAL A 187 3.71 0.76 -3.62
CA VAL A 187 5.16 0.55 -3.68
C VAL A 187 5.87 1.81 -3.23
N GLU A 188 6.47 1.74 -2.04
CA GLU A 188 7.38 2.77 -1.56
C GLU A 188 8.75 2.60 -2.22
N GLN A 189 9.17 3.63 -2.96
CA GLN A 189 10.32 3.57 -3.84
C GLN A 189 11.03 4.92 -3.95
N ARG A 190 12.24 4.88 -4.53
CA ARG A 190 12.97 6.07 -4.97
C ARG A 190 12.39 6.53 -6.30
N MET A 191 11.93 7.77 -6.36
CA MET A 191 11.47 8.39 -7.60
C MET A 191 12.27 9.65 -7.92
N SER A 192 12.22 10.07 -9.20
CA SER A 192 12.74 11.35 -9.68
C SER A 192 11.83 12.49 -9.23
N ARG A 193 12.38 13.43 -8.46
CA ARG A 193 11.69 14.65 -8.04
C ARG A 193 11.32 15.50 -9.25
N SER A 194 12.28 15.78 -10.14
CA SER A 194 12.07 16.64 -11.30
C SER A 194 11.03 16.07 -12.27
N ALA A 195 10.99 14.74 -12.45
CA ALA A 195 9.94 14.12 -13.26
C ALA A 195 8.55 14.21 -12.59
N LEU A 196 8.47 14.08 -11.27
CA LEU A 196 7.22 14.25 -10.53
C LEU A 196 6.72 15.70 -10.56
N GLU A 197 7.62 16.69 -10.45
CA GLU A 197 7.30 18.11 -10.60
C GLU A 197 6.77 18.42 -12.00
N ALA A 198 7.45 17.93 -13.04
CA ALA A 198 7.02 18.10 -14.42
C ALA A 198 5.64 17.46 -14.69
N ALA A 199 5.38 16.28 -14.13
CA ALA A 199 4.09 15.59 -14.26
C ALA A 199 2.97 16.30 -13.50
N SER A 200 3.25 16.81 -12.29
CA SER A 200 2.26 17.52 -11.46
C SER A 200 1.84 18.86 -12.08
N ALA A 201 2.73 19.51 -12.84
CA ALA A 201 2.43 20.76 -13.55
C ALA A 201 1.49 20.59 -14.76
N LEU A 202 1.20 19.35 -15.16
CA LEU A 202 0.32 19.02 -16.28
C LEU A 202 -1.11 18.64 -15.85
N GLU A 203 -1.37 18.51 -14.53
CA GLU A 203 -2.73 18.36 -13.95
C GLU A 203 -3.44 19.70 -13.80
#